data_AF-A0A1G8ZMA1-F1
#
_entry.id   AF-A0A1G8ZMA1-F1
#
_cell.length_a   1.000
_cell.length_b   1.000
_cell.length_c   1.000
_cell.angle_alpha   90.00
_cell.angle_beta   90.00
_cell.angle_gamma   90.00
#
_symmetry.space_group_name_H-M   'P 1'
#
loop_
_entity.id
_entity.type
_entity.pdbx_description
1 polymer ?
#
loop_
_entity_poly.entity_id
_entity_poly.type
_entity_poly.pdbx_seq_one_letter_code
_entity_poly.pdbx_strand_id
1 'polypeptide(L)'
;MRLPITVHRARLGKHSYRVIRPRPTPPNVVLRDFRNREGEFDMRLDARAAHRIGMAWLLAARSPRSLVHFPLRGRPTPVTPQCCPRCIEWCCPLATDEPQLDLLLLHRGLQFRPSRWKEVRARLDDGRPETAEIPASDVPDEENVLPFEEHWMDQNPLRQHVHAETLLLTGNAPLFRELSTWFLELATRGPRMRSLTGEAHQCNELRFHEDPREDSQLHITYADKWSGTDIEL
;
A
#
# COMPACT_ATOMS: atom_id res chain seq x y z
N MET A 1 6.79 12.24 13.27
CA MET A 1 6.30 12.45 11.89
C MET A 1 4.82 12.81 11.91
N ARG A 2 4.35 13.70 11.03
CA ARG A 2 2.95 14.18 11.02
C ARG A 2 2.26 13.78 9.73
N LEU A 3 1.12 13.08 9.83
CA LEU A 3 0.32 12.68 8.67
C LEU A 3 -1.04 13.38 8.71
N PRO A 4 -1.34 14.32 7.79
CA PRO A 4 -2.68 14.84 7.64
C PRO A 4 -3.63 13.72 7.20
N ILE A 5 -4.78 13.62 7.86
CA ILE A 5 -5.78 12.57 7.64
C ILE A 5 -7.18 13.16 7.63
N THR A 6 -8.14 12.41 7.08
CA THR A 6 -9.56 12.59 7.34
C THR A 6 -10.09 11.35 8.05
N VAL A 7 -10.78 11.55 9.17
CA VAL A 7 -11.41 10.48 9.94
C VAL A 7 -12.89 10.47 9.61
N HIS A 8 -13.34 9.40 8.98
CA HIS A 8 -14.74 9.14 8.67
C HIS A 8 -15.35 8.16 9.66
N ARG A 9 -16.68 8.21 9.79
CA ARG A 9 -17.48 7.15 10.39
C ARG A 9 -18.46 6.59 9.37
N ALA A 10 -18.70 5.29 9.47
CA ALA A 10 -19.79 4.61 8.78
C ALA A 10 -20.55 3.74 9.77
N ARG A 11 -21.88 3.77 9.71
CA ARG A 11 -22.75 2.93 10.54
C ARG A 11 -23.43 1.87 9.69
N LEU A 12 -23.31 0.62 10.10
CA LEU A 12 -23.95 -0.53 9.46
C LEU A 12 -24.69 -1.36 10.53
N GLY A 13 -25.99 -1.11 10.66
CA GLY A 13 -26.82 -1.64 11.74
C GLY A 13 -26.28 -1.22 13.11
N LYS A 14 -25.93 -2.21 13.94
CA LYS A 14 -25.35 -1.98 15.27
C LYS A 14 -23.85 -1.67 15.28
N HIS A 15 -23.16 -1.85 14.15
CA HIS A 15 -21.71 -1.64 14.07
C HIS A 15 -21.40 -0.23 13.58
N SER A 16 -20.38 0.40 14.17
CA SER A 16 -19.79 1.63 13.67
C SER A 16 -18.33 1.38 13.32
N TYR A 17 -17.92 1.83 12.14
CA TYR A 17 -16.57 1.69 11.62
C TYR A 17 -15.91 3.06 11.55
N ARG A 18 -14.72 3.17 12.15
CA ARG A 18 -13.83 4.31 11.98
C ARG A 18 -12.94 4.08 10.78
N VAL A 19 -13.01 4.95 9.77
CA VAL A 19 -12.21 4.85 8.55
C VAL A 19 -11.29 6.06 8.48
N ILE A 20 -9.98 5.84 8.39
CA ILE A 20 -8.98 6.90 8.28
C ILE A 20 -8.49 6.95 6.83
N ARG A 21 -8.42 8.15 6.25
CA ARG A 21 -7.86 8.37 4.92
C ARG A 21 -6.70 9.37 5.00
N PRO A 22 -5.48 9.03 4.55
CA PRO A 22 -4.42 10.01 4.38
C PRO A 22 -4.82 11.13 3.42
N ARG A 23 -4.47 12.38 3.73
CA ARG A 23 -4.83 13.56 2.93
C ARG A 23 -3.62 14.46 2.58
N PRO A 24 -3.57 15.00 1.35
CA PRO A 24 -4.23 14.45 0.16
C PRO A 24 -3.76 13.01 -0.08
N THR A 25 -4.60 12.22 -0.75
CA THR A 25 -4.12 10.97 -1.37
C THR A 25 -2.95 11.33 -2.30
N PRO A 26 -1.80 10.63 -2.22
CA PRO A 26 -0.70 10.91 -3.12
C PRO A 26 -1.15 10.77 -4.59
N PRO A 27 -0.79 11.70 -5.49
CA PRO A 27 -1.18 11.60 -6.90
C PRO A 27 -0.38 10.52 -7.63
N ASN A 28 0.88 10.32 -7.24
CA ASN A 28 1.85 9.45 -7.90
C ASN A 28 1.91 8.11 -7.19
N VAL A 29 0.76 7.46 -7.10
CA VAL A 29 0.63 6.06 -6.69
C VAL A 29 -0.47 5.39 -7.51
N VAL A 30 -0.21 4.16 -7.94
CA VAL A 30 -1.21 3.29 -8.52
C VAL A 30 -1.06 1.90 -7.90
N LEU A 31 -2.19 1.24 -7.66
CA LEU A 31 -2.26 -0.17 -7.27
C LEU A 31 -3.12 -0.90 -8.31
N ARG A 32 -2.62 -2.02 -8.83
CA ARG A 32 -3.28 -2.82 -9.88
C ARG A 32 -3.37 -4.29 -9.49
N ASP A 33 -4.39 -4.92 -10.05
CA ASP A 33 -4.59 -6.36 -10.04
C ASP A 33 -4.12 -6.93 -11.38
N PHE A 34 -3.13 -7.84 -11.36
CA PHE A 34 -2.70 -8.53 -12.57
C PHE A 34 -3.76 -9.55 -12.96
N ARG A 35 -4.65 -9.17 -13.89
CA ARG A 35 -5.79 -10.01 -14.32
C ARG A 35 -5.41 -11.41 -14.80
N ASN A 36 -4.20 -11.57 -15.32
CA ASN A 36 -3.71 -12.84 -15.88
C ASN A 36 -2.93 -13.69 -14.85
N ARG A 37 -2.76 -13.18 -13.62
CA ARG A 37 -2.00 -13.80 -12.54
C ARG A 37 -2.70 -13.56 -11.21
N GLU A 38 -3.68 -14.42 -10.94
CA GLU A 38 -4.54 -14.27 -9.77
C GLU A 38 -3.72 -14.33 -8.47
N GLY A 39 -3.82 -13.29 -7.65
CA GLY A 39 -3.04 -13.13 -6.42
C GLY A 39 -1.82 -12.21 -6.56
N GLU A 40 -1.48 -11.77 -7.77
CA GLU A 40 -0.39 -10.81 -8.00
C GLU A 40 -0.92 -9.37 -8.13
N PHE A 41 -0.32 -8.46 -7.34
CA PHE A 41 -0.63 -7.04 -7.36
C PHE A 41 0.61 -6.21 -7.65
N ASP A 42 0.44 -5.11 -8.40
CA ASP A 42 1.50 -4.13 -8.68
C ASP A 42 1.17 -2.81 -7.99
N MET A 43 2.02 -2.38 -7.06
CA MET A 43 2.00 -1.02 -6.53
C MET A 43 3.17 -0.25 -7.08
N ARG A 44 2.88 0.91 -7.67
CA ARG A 44 3.91 1.86 -8.08
C ARG A 44 3.73 3.18 -7.39
N LEU A 45 4.85 3.80 -7.07
CA LEU A 45 4.86 5.02 -6.28
C LEU A 45 6.15 5.81 -6.49
N ASP A 46 6.05 7.13 -6.42
CA ASP A 46 7.23 7.98 -6.29
C ASP A 46 7.70 8.05 -4.82
N ALA A 47 8.79 8.78 -4.57
CA ALA A 47 9.36 8.90 -3.24
C ALA A 47 8.39 9.53 -2.22
N ARG A 48 7.57 10.49 -2.66
CA ARG A 48 6.62 11.19 -1.79
C ARG A 48 5.43 10.30 -1.43
N ALA A 49 4.94 9.53 -2.39
CA ALA A 49 3.90 8.54 -2.21
C ALA A 49 4.39 7.38 -1.33
N ALA A 50 5.59 6.84 -1.59
CA ALA A 50 6.27 5.87 -0.74
C ALA A 50 6.30 6.32 0.72
N HIS A 51 6.83 7.52 0.99
CA HIS A 51 6.94 8.02 2.36
C HIS A 51 5.56 8.11 3.05
N ARG A 52 4.54 8.60 2.33
CA ARG A 52 3.18 8.70 2.88
C ARG A 52 2.52 7.36 3.13
N ILE A 53 2.74 6.39 2.25
CA ILE A 53 2.23 5.03 2.36
C ILE A 53 2.90 4.34 3.54
N GLY A 54 4.22 4.44 3.69
CA GLY A 54 4.97 3.96 4.87
C GLY A 54 4.43 4.55 6.18
N MET A 55 4.25 5.87 6.26
CA MET A 55 3.64 6.51 7.43
C MET A 55 2.22 5.98 7.73
N ALA A 56 1.44 5.69 6.70
CA ALA A 56 0.09 5.18 6.88
C ALA A 56 0.04 3.69 7.28
N TRP A 57 1.07 2.90 6.94
CA TRP A 57 1.29 1.58 7.53
C TRP A 57 1.57 1.67 9.03
N LEU A 58 2.44 2.60 9.45
CA LEU A 58 2.66 2.88 10.88
C LEU A 58 1.36 3.32 11.57
N LEU A 59 0.55 4.14 10.90
CA LEU A 59 -0.76 4.54 11.42
C LEU A 59 -1.69 3.32 11.59
N ALA A 60 -1.70 2.39 10.64
CA ALA A 60 -2.46 1.15 10.75
C ALA A 60 -1.98 0.29 11.93
N ALA A 61 -0.66 0.21 12.15
CA ALA A 61 -0.08 -0.47 13.31
C ALA A 61 -0.57 0.10 14.65
N ARG A 62 -0.77 1.42 14.73
CA ARG A 62 -1.26 2.12 15.93
C ARG A 62 -2.78 2.14 16.06
N SER A 63 -3.51 1.76 15.01
CA SER A 63 -4.97 1.95 14.93
C SER A 63 -5.73 0.62 14.83
N PRO A 64 -5.62 -0.29 15.81
CA PRO A 64 -6.19 -1.64 15.71
C PRO A 64 -7.72 -1.67 15.62
N ARG A 65 -8.38 -0.54 15.89
CA ARG A 65 -9.85 -0.36 15.83
C ARG A 65 -10.28 0.53 14.67
N SER A 66 -9.49 0.62 13.60
CA SER A 66 -9.81 1.46 12.44
C SER A 66 -9.44 0.77 11.14
N LEU A 67 -10.13 1.18 10.08
CA LEU A 67 -9.79 0.83 8.70
C LEU A 67 -8.99 1.98 8.10
N VAL A 68 -7.78 1.73 7.58
CA VAL A 68 -6.97 2.77 6.91
C VAL A 68 -7.15 2.61 5.40
N HIS A 69 -7.86 3.54 4.78
CA HIS A 69 -8.29 3.45 3.38
C HIS A 69 -7.56 4.46 2.49
N PHE A 70 -7.09 3.99 1.34
CA PHE A 70 -6.47 4.80 0.29
C PHE A 70 -7.30 4.70 -0.99
N PRO A 71 -7.96 5.78 -1.42
CA PRO A 71 -8.70 5.81 -2.68
C PRO A 71 -7.73 6.03 -3.84
N LEU A 72 -7.14 4.94 -4.34
CA LEU A 72 -6.06 4.94 -5.34
C LEU A 72 -6.57 4.75 -6.78
N ARG A 73 -7.88 4.55 -6.97
CA ARG A 73 -8.48 4.46 -8.31
C ARG A 73 -8.53 5.79 -9.04
N GLY A 74 -8.47 5.73 -10.36
CA GLY A 74 -8.51 6.88 -11.27
C GLY A 74 -7.26 7.75 -11.20
N ARG A 75 -6.12 7.19 -10.77
CA ARG A 75 -4.87 7.92 -10.63
C ARG A 75 -4.02 7.85 -11.90
N PRO A 76 -3.14 8.85 -12.13
CA PRO A 76 -2.12 8.77 -13.16
C PRO A 76 -1.32 7.47 -13.09
N THR A 77 -0.79 7.06 -14.24
CA THR A 77 0.04 5.85 -14.35
C THR A 77 1.47 6.26 -14.65
N PRO A 78 2.49 5.53 -14.20
CA PRO A 78 3.86 5.79 -14.60
C PRO A 78 4.04 5.78 -16.13
N VAL A 79 4.88 6.68 -16.64
CA VAL A 79 5.25 6.73 -18.07
C VAL A 79 6.29 5.66 -18.40
N THR A 80 7.10 5.27 -17.42
CA THR A 80 8.10 4.23 -17.59
C THR A 80 7.45 2.86 -17.72
N PRO A 81 8.00 1.97 -18.57
CA PRO A 81 7.55 0.61 -18.72
C PRO A 81 7.45 -0.10 -17.38
N GLN A 82 6.67 -1.17 -17.38
CA GLN A 82 6.35 -1.91 -16.17
C GLN A 82 7.53 -2.50 -15.44
N CYS A 83 8.68 -2.57 -16.12
CA CYS A 83 9.92 -3.16 -15.66
C CYS A 83 11.15 -2.57 -16.34
N CYS A 84 12.33 -2.96 -15.85
CA CYS A 84 13.63 -2.74 -16.48
C CYS A 84 13.64 -3.28 -17.93
N PRO A 85 14.40 -2.67 -18.87
CA PRO A 85 14.56 -3.15 -20.25
C PRO A 85 15.04 -4.60 -20.40
N ARG A 86 15.58 -5.22 -19.33
CA ARG A 86 16.04 -6.61 -19.30
C ARG A 86 15.02 -7.61 -18.75
N CYS A 87 13.89 -7.14 -18.24
CA CYS A 87 12.84 -8.05 -17.79
C CYS A 87 12.16 -8.65 -19.03
N ILE A 88 12.12 -9.98 -19.07
CA ILE A 88 11.47 -10.74 -20.14
C ILE A 88 9.97 -10.40 -20.17
N GLU A 89 9.37 -10.37 -21.35
CA GLU A 89 7.96 -10.02 -21.61
C GLU A 89 6.97 -10.78 -20.70
N TRP A 90 7.30 -12.02 -20.32
CA TRP A 90 6.55 -12.83 -19.36
C TRP A 90 6.44 -12.16 -17.98
N CYS A 91 7.49 -11.51 -17.48
CA CYS A 91 7.53 -10.89 -16.15
C CYS A 91 6.73 -9.57 -16.07
N CYS A 92 6.37 -8.98 -17.22
CA CYS A 92 6.06 -7.55 -17.30
C CYS A 92 5.07 -7.25 -18.42
N PRO A 93 3.80 -7.64 -18.30
CA PRO A 93 2.82 -7.32 -19.33
C PRO A 93 2.70 -5.80 -19.52
N LEU A 94 2.43 -5.35 -20.75
CA LEU A 94 2.15 -3.96 -21.09
C LEU A 94 0.78 -3.56 -20.54
N ALA A 95 0.63 -3.46 -19.22
CA ALA A 95 -0.68 -3.40 -18.60
C ALA A 95 -1.18 -1.94 -18.45
N THR A 96 -1.60 -1.32 -19.55
CA THR A 96 -2.37 -0.07 -19.51
C THR A 96 -3.83 -0.29 -19.09
N ASP A 97 -4.33 -1.53 -19.20
CA ASP A 97 -5.77 -1.83 -19.07
C ASP A 97 -6.14 -2.57 -17.77
N GLU A 98 -5.19 -2.77 -16.86
CA GLU A 98 -5.46 -3.46 -15.59
C GLU A 98 -6.32 -2.60 -14.65
N PRO A 99 -7.27 -3.23 -13.94
CA PRO A 99 -8.14 -2.53 -13.02
C PRO A 99 -7.30 -1.97 -11.87
N GLN A 100 -7.41 -0.66 -11.67
CA GLN A 100 -6.85 -0.01 -10.50
C GLN A 100 -7.68 -0.39 -9.26
N LEU A 101 -7.01 -0.63 -8.15
CA LEU A 101 -7.62 -0.96 -6.87
C LEU A 101 -7.44 0.18 -5.87
N ASP A 102 -8.41 0.37 -4.99
CA ASP A 102 -8.17 1.06 -3.71
C ASP A 102 -7.36 0.13 -2.79
N LEU A 103 -6.78 0.67 -1.73
CA LEU A 103 -6.12 -0.10 -0.69
C LEU A 103 -6.81 0.09 0.66
N LEU A 104 -6.98 -0.99 1.42
CA LEU A 104 -7.50 -0.98 2.77
C LEU A 104 -6.62 -1.79 3.72
N LEU A 105 -6.02 -1.14 4.71
CA LEU A 105 -5.30 -1.80 5.78
C LEU A 105 -6.21 -1.98 6.99
N LEU A 106 -6.22 -3.19 7.54
CA LEU A 106 -6.99 -3.50 8.72
C LEU A 106 -6.22 -4.40 9.69
N HIS A 107 -6.40 -4.15 10.97
CA HIS A 107 -5.83 -5.02 12.00
C HIS A 107 -6.69 -6.27 12.17
N ARG A 108 -6.08 -7.46 12.29
CA ARG A 108 -6.76 -8.75 12.43
C ARG A 108 -7.75 -8.79 13.60
N GLY A 109 -7.42 -8.10 14.69
CA GLY A 109 -8.27 -7.98 15.88
C GLY A 109 -9.60 -7.25 15.64
N LEU A 110 -9.75 -6.50 14.54
CA LEU A 110 -11.01 -5.86 14.18
C LEU A 110 -12.07 -6.86 13.68
N GLN A 111 -11.64 -8.06 13.25
CA GLN A 111 -12.50 -9.11 12.67
C GLN A 111 -13.46 -8.55 11.59
N PHE A 112 -12.97 -7.58 10.81
CA PHE A 112 -13.75 -6.96 9.76
C PHE A 112 -13.98 -7.95 8.61
N ARG A 113 -15.23 -8.03 8.13
CA ARG A 113 -15.59 -8.91 7.00
C ARG A 113 -15.39 -8.14 5.68
N PRO A 114 -14.50 -8.59 4.78
CA PRO A 114 -14.24 -7.89 3.51
C PRO A 114 -15.49 -7.59 2.69
N SER A 115 -16.46 -8.52 2.66
CA SER A 115 -17.72 -8.36 1.93
C SER A 115 -18.58 -7.17 2.38
N ARG A 116 -18.33 -6.60 3.57
CA ARG A 116 -19.01 -5.39 4.04
C ARG A 116 -18.37 -4.11 3.53
N TRP A 117 -17.21 -4.18 2.89
CA TRP A 117 -16.45 -2.99 2.54
C TRP A 117 -17.22 -2.07 1.59
N LYS A 118 -17.88 -2.61 0.55
CA LYS A 118 -18.70 -1.82 -0.38
C LYS A 118 -19.75 -0.98 0.36
N GLU A 119 -20.43 -1.61 1.31
CA GLU A 119 -21.47 -1.00 2.14
C GLU A 119 -20.95 0.03 3.13
N VAL A 120 -19.78 -0.22 3.72
CA VAL A 120 -19.11 0.72 4.62
C VAL A 120 -18.62 1.93 3.85
N ARG A 121 -17.95 1.72 2.71
CA ARG A 121 -17.43 2.78 1.84
C ARG A 121 -18.55 3.70 1.33
N ALA A 122 -19.71 3.15 1.00
CA ALA A 122 -20.87 3.90 0.54
C ALA A 122 -21.57 4.74 1.63
N ARG A 123 -21.29 4.49 2.92
CA ARG A 123 -21.93 5.14 4.08
C ARG A 123 -20.98 6.00 4.90
N LEU A 124 -19.82 6.36 4.34
CA LEU A 124 -18.90 7.26 5.00
C LEU A 124 -19.53 8.66 5.08
N ASP A 125 -19.49 9.25 6.26
CA ASP A 125 -19.80 10.66 6.46
C ASP A 125 -18.79 11.59 5.73
N ASP A 126 -19.01 12.90 5.83
CA ASP A 126 -18.12 13.91 5.24
C ASP A 126 -16.69 13.84 5.81
N GLY A 127 -16.54 13.21 6.97
CA GLY A 127 -15.29 13.03 7.68
C GLY A 127 -14.80 14.30 8.35
N ARG A 128 -13.91 14.12 9.33
CA ARG A 128 -13.27 15.20 10.07
C ARG A 128 -11.79 15.25 9.72
N PRO A 129 -11.27 16.38 9.20
CA PRO A 129 -9.84 16.58 9.02
C PRO A 129 -9.11 16.56 10.37
N GLU A 130 -8.04 15.78 10.46
CA GLU A 130 -7.18 15.66 11.63
C GLU A 130 -5.71 15.53 11.19
N THR A 131 -4.78 15.56 12.14
CA THR A 131 -3.38 15.22 11.89
C THR A 131 -2.98 14.11 12.86
N ALA A 132 -2.51 12.99 12.32
CA ALA A 132 -1.96 11.91 13.12
C ALA A 132 -0.48 12.22 13.43
N GLU A 133 -0.15 12.14 14.71
CA GLU A 133 1.23 12.14 15.19
C GLU A 133 1.74 10.70 15.21
N ILE A 134 2.78 10.42 14.42
CA ILE A 134 3.44 9.13 14.32
C ILE A 134 4.85 9.31 14.92
N PRO A 135 5.10 8.83 16.14
CA PRO A 135 6.43 8.83 16.75
C PRO A 135 7.51 8.31 15.79
N ALA A 136 8.69 8.95 15.77
CA ALA A 136 9.81 8.44 14.97
C ALA A 136 10.23 7.04 15.46
N SER A 137 10.09 6.77 16.76
CA SER A 137 10.33 5.48 17.39
C SER A 137 9.37 4.36 16.96
N ASP A 138 8.32 4.65 16.17
CA ASP A 138 7.48 3.60 15.58
C ASP A 138 8.12 2.98 14.33
N VAL A 139 9.10 3.66 13.72
CA VAL A 139 9.93 3.06 12.68
C VAL A 139 10.92 2.11 13.37
N PRO A 140 10.98 0.82 12.99
CA PRO A 140 12.02 -0.09 13.48
C PRO A 140 13.41 0.51 13.26
N ASP A 141 14.26 0.43 14.29
CA ASP A 141 15.64 0.91 14.22
C ASP A 141 16.48 -0.07 13.39
N GLU A 142 17.32 0.44 12.48
CA GLU A 142 18.13 -0.39 11.56
C GLU A 142 19.04 -1.38 12.33
N GLU A 143 19.49 -1.01 13.53
CA GLU A 143 20.34 -1.85 14.39
C GLU A 143 19.57 -2.93 15.16
N ASN A 144 18.23 -2.82 15.27
CA ASN A 144 17.35 -3.75 15.99
C ASN A 144 16.36 -4.47 15.07
N VAL A 145 16.51 -4.35 13.75
CA VAL A 145 15.86 -5.27 12.82
C VAL A 145 16.53 -6.63 13.02
N LEU A 146 16.02 -7.44 13.95
CA LEU A 146 16.18 -8.88 13.81
C LEU A 146 15.81 -9.20 12.35
N PRO A 147 16.58 -10.02 11.63
CA PRO A 147 16.20 -10.46 10.29
C PRO A 147 14.71 -10.80 10.37
N PHE A 148 13.89 -10.15 9.57
CA PHE A 148 12.47 -10.46 9.54
C PHE A 148 12.36 -11.83 8.90
N GLU A 149 12.62 -12.86 9.71
CA GLU A 149 12.76 -14.23 9.26
C GLU A 149 11.45 -14.62 8.60
N GLU A 150 11.51 -15.31 7.47
CA GLU A 150 10.32 -15.84 6.79
C GLU A 150 9.40 -16.58 7.78
N HIS A 151 10.00 -17.25 8.77
CA HIS A 151 9.30 -17.89 9.87
C HIS A 151 8.38 -16.96 10.69
N TRP A 152 8.75 -15.69 10.86
CA TRP A 152 7.93 -14.70 11.56
C TRP A 152 6.67 -14.33 10.75
N MET A 153 6.79 -14.22 9.42
CA MET A 153 5.65 -14.03 8.52
C MET A 153 4.73 -15.24 8.51
N ASP A 154 5.27 -16.46 8.59
CA ASP A 154 4.47 -17.68 8.71
C ASP A 154 3.61 -17.67 9.98
N GLN A 155 4.14 -17.16 11.09
CA GLN A 155 3.41 -17.04 12.36
C GLN A 155 2.43 -15.86 12.40
N ASN A 156 2.68 -14.83 11.57
CA ASN A 156 1.90 -13.60 11.53
C ASN A 156 1.50 -13.25 10.10
N PRO A 157 0.71 -14.10 9.44
CA PRO A 157 0.44 -13.97 8.02
C PRO A 157 -0.35 -12.70 7.70
N LEU A 158 0.04 -12.05 6.61
CA LEU A 158 -0.75 -11.01 5.98
C LEU A 158 -1.83 -11.65 5.11
N ARG A 159 -3.10 -11.45 5.47
CA ARG A 159 -4.20 -11.94 4.63
C ARG A 159 -4.56 -10.91 3.58
N GLN A 160 -4.58 -11.32 2.32
CA GLN A 160 -5.11 -10.52 1.22
C GLN A 160 -6.58 -10.89 0.94
N HIS A 161 -7.37 -9.91 0.51
CA HIS A 161 -8.65 -10.15 -0.13
C HIS A 161 -9.02 -9.00 -1.06
N VAL A 162 -9.44 -9.30 -2.28
CA VAL A 162 -10.00 -8.28 -3.19
C VAL A 162 -11.52 -8.23 -3.06
N HIS A 163 -12.07 -7.06 -2.74
CA HIS A 163 -13.51 -6.85 -2.74
C HIS A 163 -13.88 -5.42 -3.11
N ALA A 164 -14.85 -5.26 -4.02
CA ALA A 164 -15.32 -3.96 -4.50
C ALA A 164 -14.16 -3.04 -4.95
N GLU A 165 -13.33 -3.59 -5.85
CA GLU A 165 -12.16 -2.94 -6.44
C GLU A 165 -11.23 -2.35 -5.37
N THR A 166 -11.02 -3.10 -4.29
CA THR A 166 -10.15 -2.72 -3.17
C THR A 166 -9.36 -3.95 -2.76
N LEU A 167 -8.05 -3.81 -2.63
CA LEU A 167 -7.19 -4.79 -1.96
C LEU A 167 -7.26 -4.55 -0.46
N LEU A 168 -7.76 -5.53 0.28
CA LEU A 168 -7.80 -5.54 1.73
C LEU A 168 -6.60 -6.33 2.26
N LEU A 169 -5.76 -5.68 3.06
CA LEU A 169 -4.62 -6.31 3.72
C LEU A 169 -4.89 -6.37 5.23
N THR A 170 -5.02 -7.59 5.75
CA THR A 170 -5.30 -7.86 7.16
C THR A 170 -4.07 -8.38 7.86
N GLY A 171 -3.51 -7.55 8.74
CA GLY A 171 -2.26 -7.84 9.44
C GLY A 171 -2.33 -7.53 10.94
N ASN A 172 -1.18 -7.44 11.58
CA ASN A 172 -1.05 -7.02 12.97
C ASN A 172 -0.08 -5.83 13.12
N ALA A 173 0.01 -5.27 14.32
CA ALA A 173 0.84 -4.08 14.53
C ALA A 173 2.33 -4.29 14.24
N PRO A 174 2.99 -5.37 14.71
CA PRO A 174 4.39 -5.62 14.33
C PRO A 174 4.62 -5.74 12.82
N LEU A 175 3.76 -6.47 12.10
CA LEU A 175 3.88 -6.67 10.65
C LEU A 175 3.72 -5.35 9.89
N PHE A 176 2.76 -4.51 10.30
CA PHE A 176 2.59 -3.20 9.68
C PHE A 176 3.76 -2.25 9.95
N ARG A 177 4.43 -2.37 11.11
CA ARG A 177 5.66 -1.61 11.37
C ARG A 177 6.79 -2.09 10.47
N GLU A 178 6.97 -3.40 10.35
CA GLU A 178 7.99 -3.94 9.47
C GLU A 178 7.75 -3.50 8.03
N LEU A 179 6.59 -3.80 7.46
CA LEU A 179 6.29 -3.46 6.06
C LEU A 179 6.33 -1.95 5.79
N SER A 180 6.24 -1.11 6.82
CA SER A 180 6.45 0.34 6.65
C SER A 180 7.89 0.69 6.26
N THR A 181 8.89 -0.07 6.73
CA THR A 181 10.31 0.18 6.43
C THR A 181 10.55 0.04 4.93
N TRP A 182 9.92 -0.93 4.28
CA TRP A 182 10.05 -1.17 2.83
C TRP A 182 9.65 0.07 2.02
N PHE A 183 8.56 0.73 2.41
CA PHE A 183 8.12 1.98 1.77
C PHE A 183 9.03 3.16 2.12
N LEU A 184 9.47 3.28 3.37
CA LEU A 184 10.34 4.38 3.80
C LEU A 184 11.75 4.27 3.17
N GLU A 185 12.27 3.04 3.02
CA GLU A 185 13.49 2.75 2.28
C GLU A 185 13.33 3.06 0.80
N LEU A 186 12.23 2.65 0.15
CA LEU A 186 11.94 3.04 -1.24
C LEU A 186 11.89 4.56 -1.42
N ALA A 187 11.33 5.29 -0.45
CA ALA A 187 11.28 6.75 -0.49
C ALA A 187 12.65 7.41 -0.47
N THR A 188 13.63 6.80 0.21
CA THR A 188 14.97 7.37 0.42
C THR A 188 15.98 6.86 -0.62
N ARG A 189 15.96 5.56 -0.91
CA ARG A 189 16.88 4.88 -1.84
C ARG A 189 16.46 5.02 -3.30
N GLY A 190 15.16 5.04 -3.61
CA GLY A 190 14.64 5.13 -4.97
C GLY A 190 15.24 6.28 -5.79
N PRO A 191 15.15 7.54 -5.31
CA PRO A 191 15.76 8.69 -6.00
C PRO A 191 17.28 8.57 -6.14
N ARG A 192 17.97 8.11 -5.09
CA ARG A 192 19.44 7.99 -5.07
C ARG A 192 19.94 6.98 -6.10
N MET A 193 19.33 5.80 -6.13
CA MET A 193 19.71 4.74 -7.06
C MET A 193 19.47 5.19 -8.51
N ARG A 194 18.33 5.83 -8.78
CA ARG A 194 18.06 6.38 -10.12
C ARG A 194 19.11 7.41 -10.55
N SER A 195 19.54 8.28 -9.66
CA SER A 195 20.59 9.27 -9.94
C SER A 195 21.98 8.65 -10.13
N LEU A 196 22.30 7.56 -9.43
CA LEU A 196 23.63 6.95 -9.43
C LEU A 196 23.84 5.94 -10.56
N THR A 197 22.86 5.07 -10.82
CA THR A 197 23.05 3.95 -11.76
C THR A 197 22.34 4.17 -13.08
N GLY A 198 21.41 5.14 -13.16
CA GLY A 198 20.48 5.25 -14.27
C GLY A 198 19.51 4.06 -14.39
N GLU A 199 19.65 3.05 -13.53
CA GLU A 199 18.75 1.90 -13.46
C GLU A 199 17.46 2.32 -12.78
N ALA A 200 16.35 1.96 -13.42
CA ALA A 200 15.03 2.42 -13.04
C ALA A 200 14.32 1.52 -12.03
N HIS A 201 14.87 0.33 -11.73
CA HIS A 201 14.14 -0.70 -11.00
C HIS A 201 14.64 -0.83 -9.57
N GLN A 202 13.88 -0.26 -8.64
CA GLN A 202 14.00 -0.46 -7.20
C GLN A 202 12.65 -0.96 -6.72
N CYS A 203 12.63 -2.17 -6.15
CA CYS A 203 11.39 -2.80 -5.74
C CYS A 203 11.53 -3.59 -4.43
N ASN A 204 10.39 -3.86 -3.83
CA ASN A 204 10.22 -4.83 -2.75
C ASN A 204 9.08 -5.77 -3.13
N GLU A 205 9.14 -7.03 -2.70
CA GLU A 205 8.11 -8.03 -2.96
C GLU A 205 7.53 -8.56 -1.64
N LEU A 206 6.22 -8.43 -1.48
CA LEU A 206 5.49 -8.93 -0.32
C LEU A 206 4.73 -10.19 -0.70
N ARG A 207 5.20 -11.35 -0.27
CA ARG A 207 4.52 -12.63 -0.50
C ARG A 207 3.38 -12.84 0.49
N PHE A 208 2.28 -13.41 0.03
CA PHE A 208 1.13 -13.74 0.86
C PHE A 208 1.17 -15.23 1.26
N HIS A 209 1.83 -15.53 2.38
CA HIS A 209 2.08 -16.90 2.86
C HIS A 209 0.82 -17.75 3.15
N GLU A 210 -0.35 -17.11 3.29
CA GLU A 210 -1.62 -17.81 3.52
C GLU A 210 -2.36 -18.21 2.23
N ASP A 211 -1.89 -17.76 1.07
CA ASP A 211 -2.45 -18.16 -0.20
C ASP A 211 -1.87 -19.53 -0.59
N PRO A 212 -2.69 -20.55 -0.89
CA PRO A 212 -2.18 -21.86 -1.35
C PRO A 212 -1.44 -21.78 -2.70
N ARG A 213 -1.41 -20.61 -3.33
CA ARG A 213 -0.67 -20.32 -4.56
C ARG A 213 0.69 -19.73 -4.18
N GLU A 214 1.75 -20.43 -4.56
CA GLU A 214 3.14 -20.07 -4.21
C GLU A 214 3.58 -18.68 -4.75
N ASP A 215 2.86 -18.11 -5.71
CA ASP A 215 3.21 -16.86 -6.40
C ASP A 215 2.36 -15.63 -5.98
N SER A 216 1.46 -15.75 -5.00
CA SER A 216 0.60 -14.64 -4.58
C SER A 216 1.42 -13.55 -3.89
N GLN A 217 1.50 -12.35 -4.47
CA GLN A 217 2.37 -11.27 -3.97
C GLN A 217 1.88 -9.85 -4.28
N LEU A 218 2.37 -8.88 -3.52
CA LEU A 218 2.33 -7.46 -3.84
C LEU A 218 3.75 -7.00 -4.20
N HIS A 219 3.98 -6.71 -5.46
CA HIS A 219 5.20 -6.12 -5.97
C HIS A 219 5.13 -4.59 -5.84
N ILE A 220 6.08 -3.98 -5.15
CA ILE A 220 6.10 -2.54 -4.86
C ILE A 220 7.31 -1.93 -5.58
N THR A 221 7.06 -1.12 -6.61
CA THR A 221 8.11 -0.56 -7.48
C THR A 221 8.17 0.96 -7.38
N TYR A 222 9.39 1.49 -7.27
CA TYR A 222 9.63 2.93 -7.40
C TYR A 222 9.45 3.40 -8.85
N ALA A 223 8.71 4.50 -9.04
CA ALA A 223 8.53 5.14 -10.34
C ALA A 223 8.74 6.66 -10.23
N ASP A 224 9.63 7.19 -11.07
CA ASP A 224 10.02 8.61 -11.06
C ASP A 224 9.29 9.46 -12.11
N LYS A 225 8.65 8.84 -13.11
CA LYS A 225 7.94 9.53 -14.19
C LYS A 225 6.48 9.11 -14.25
N TRP A 226 5.57 10.08 -14.27
CA TRP A 226 4.12 9.88 -14.16
C TRP A 226 3.37 10.62 -15.24
N SER A 227 2.38 9.97 -15.87
CA SER A 227 1.56 10.59 -16.90
C SER A 227 0.81 11.80 -16.34
N GLY A 228 0.64 12.85 -17.13
CA GLY A 228 -0.03 14.08 -16.68
C GLY A 228 0.74 14.88 -15.60
N THR A 229 1.98 14.51 -15.28
CA THR A 229 2.87 15.30 -14.41
C THR A 229 3.94 16.06 -15.18
N ASP A 230 4.01 15.86 -16.51
CA ASP A 230 4.82 16.59 -17.47
C ASP A 230 3.95 17.09 -18.65
N ILE A 231 3.04 18.03 -18.38
CA ILE A 231 2.58 18.99 -19.39
C ILE A 231 2.98 20.38 -18.89
N GLU A 232 4.04 20.89 -19.52
CA GLU A 232 4.61 22.25 -19.55
C GLU A 232 5.20 22.84 -18.27
N LEU A 233 6.53 23.04 -18.29
CA LEU A 233 7.10 24.25 -18.91
C LEU A 233 8.18 23.89 -19.93
#